data_AF-A0A839HB00-F1
#
_entry.id   AF-A0A839HB00-F1
#
_cell.length_a   1.000
_cell.length_b   1.000
_cell.length_c   1.000
_cell.angle_alpha   90.00
_cell.angle_beta   90.00
_cell.angle_gamma   90.00
#
_symmetry.space_group_name_H-M   'P 1'
#
loop_
_entity.id
_entity.type
_entity.pdbx_description
1 polymer ?
#
loop_
_entity_poly.entity_id
_entity_poly.type
_entity_poly.pdbx_seq_one_letter_code
_entity_poly.pdbx_strand_id
1 'polypeptide(L)'
;MGLNAIGLITTAQAATLIPAAPVMTLYQFNGPARMSYYALTPHGVGAAVGSLPQGTSVIPCLVVRNGQALTDDSGAPYVGFEIVVNPDEATPAATARFQRALAERKTRQVTNHHCSAQPTHVLRIRDLSVLERPPSFDPPGRGDPDRAARAATSRLDAIVRTFHNSPECAQVNRHLVGRRAALATAWDRFIANHAGQWEKTTVARAKHLDYTLRTALYEGHLGRGCNAYGACERNVIVLSIRNRAVGQCSSRQGCQFPGDFQGVTSNPRQYNIWDAYLTQISGLTSCYLRTDLAEQPAPQRLQAMYTQTVGAAEKILYGSSAELLELFPGNDLDDLTALRHYYHPPAMGKCFPTERRLEYITGAVAERGGNFALIANLRVHVDTAVSGGYRFREARTTTDAGGNDRIQLIDRYPGFVLDERKVELSSGGAARRCTPYGVSTSCQFDEIGRYRTTPSWLTAGKPLALTCRIQTRGRSCTDSPRQQRVTVGGACDIDMMPMTRVP
;
A
#
# COMPACT_ATOMS: atom_id res chain seq x y z
N MET A 1 -18.89 -31.89 70.73
CA MET A 1 -18.20 -30.74 70.09
C MET A 1 -17.48 -31.28 68.86
N GLY A 2 -18.00 -31.00 67.67
CA GLY A 2 -17.34 -31.36 66.40
C GLY A 2 -17.58 -30.23 65.41
N LEU A 3 -16.54 -29.43 65.17
CA LEU A 3 -16.56 -28.32 64.21
C LEU A 3 -16.32 -28.89 62.80
N ASN A 4 -17.31 -28.75 61.92
CA ASN A 4 -17.14 -28.94 60.49
C ASN A 4 -16.61 -27.65 59.87
N ALA A 5 -15.38 -27.68 59.34
CA ALA A 5 -14.82 -26.61 58.54
C ALA A 5 -15.23 -26.82 57.07
N ILE A 6 -16.09 -25.94 56.55
CA ILE A 6 -16.41 -25.86 55.13
C ILE A 6 -15.30 -25.06 54.44
N GLY A 7 -14.46 -25.75 53.66
CA GLY A 7 -13.46 -25.12 52.80
C GLY A 7 -14.11 -24.52 51.55
N LEU A 8 -14.22 -23.20 51.50
CA LEU A 8 -14.52 -22.45 50.28
C LEU A 8 -13.30 -22.52 49.35
N ILE A 9 -13.36 -23.38 48.33
CA ILE A 9 -12.43 -23.36 47.21
C ILE A 9 -12.82 -22.19 46.31
N THR A 10 -12.18 -21.04 46.50
CA THR A 10 -12.22 -19.94 45.53
C THR A 10 -11.41 -20.36 44.31
N THR A 11 -12.09 -20.84 43.26
CA THR A 11 -11.50 -20.99 41.94
C THR A 11 -11.15 -19.59 41.41
N ALA A 12 -9.88 -19.19 41.53
CA ALA A 12 -9.37 -18.03 40.83
C ALA A 12 -9.54 -18.28 39.33
N GLN A 13 -10.53 -17.64 38.69
CA GLN A 13 -10.64 -17.64 37.23
C GLN A 13 -9.37 -16.99 36.69
N ALA A 14 -8.51 -17.79 36.05
CA ALA A 14 -7.34 -17.28 35.37
C ALA A 14 -7.79 -16.17 34.40
N ALA A 15 -7.27 -14.96 34.60
CA ALA A 15 -7.62 -13.83 33.76
C ALA A 15 -7.18 -14.16 32.32
N THR A 16 -8.15 -14.40 31.44
CA THR A 16 -7.82 -14.66 30.04
C THR A 16 -7.23 -13.41 29.43
N LEU A 17 -6.05 -13.57 28.85
CA LEU A 17 -5.35 -12.52 28.12
C LEU A 17 -5.73 -12.57 26.64
N ILE A 18 -5.92 -11.40 26.06
CA ILE A 18 -6.16 -11.17 24.62
C ILE A 18 -4.98 -10.39 24.03
N PRO A 19 -4.75 -10.44 22.71
CA PRO A 19 -3.73 -9.62 22.05
C PRO A 19 -4.03 -8.16 22.25
N ALA A 20 -3.01 -7.37 22.61
CA ALA A 20 -3.18 -5.94 22.79
C ALA A 20 -3.53 -5.23 21.47
N ALA A 21 -4.35 -4.18 21.51
CA ALA A 21 -4.70 -3.37 20.33
C ALA A 21 -3.45 -2.99 19.49
N PRO A 22 -3.45 -3.21 18.17
CA PRO A 22 -2.27 -3.00 17.35
C PRO A 22 -1.95 -1.51 17.17
N VAL A 23 -0.75 -1.20 16.69
CA VAL A 23 -0.49 0.11 16.09
C VAL A 23 -1.34 0.22 14.83
N MET A 24 -2.12 1.29 14.72
CA MET A 24 -2.97 1.59 13.57
C MET A 24 -2.58 2.94 12.96
N THR A 25 -2.92 3.14 11.69
CA THR A 25 -2.62 4.35 10.95
C THR A 25 -3.90 5.03 10.49
N LEU A 26 -3.99 6.34 10.73
CA LEU A 26 -5.05 7.20 10.23
C LEU A 26 -4.93 7.33 8.70
N TYR A 27 -5.82 6.68 7.96
CA TYR A 27 -5.67 6.50 6.53
C TYR A 27 -7.00 6.40 5.79
N GLN A 28 -7.07 7.12 4.67
CA GLN A 28 -8.14 7.01 3.68
C GLN A 28 -7.54 7.24 2.29
N PHE A 29 -7.62 6.23 1.42
CA PHE A 29 -7.13 6.36 0.04
C PHE A 29 -7.82 7.52 -0.67
N ASN A 30 -7.02 8.39 -1.29
CA ASN A 30 -7.48 9.61 -1.95
C ASN A 30 -8.39 10.49 -1.04
N GLY A 31 -8.24 10.36 0.27
CA GLY A 31 -8.93 11.16 1.27
C GLY A 31 -8.23 12.51 1.53
N PRO A 32 -8.77 13.33 2.45
CA PRO A 32 -8.15 14.59 2.82
C PRO A 32 -6.76 14.37 3.44
N ALA A 33 -5.88 15.36 3.26
CA ALA A 33 -4.53 15.33 3.83
C ALA A 33 -4.53 15.33 5.36
N ARG A 34 -5.62 15.82 5.98
CA ARG A 34 -5.85 15.81 7.41
C ARG A 34 -7.22 15.24 7.72
N MET A 35 -7.33 14.44 8.77
CA MET A 35 -8.56 13.79 9.19
C MET A 35 -8.92 14.27 10.61
N SER A 36 -10.21 14.51 10.84
CA SER A 36 -10.70 15.11 12.08
C SER A 36 -10.63 14.16 13.27
N TYR A 37 -10.39 14.71 14.46
CA TYR A 37 -10.70 14.08 15.73
C TYR A 37 -11.73 14.91 16.49
N TYR A 38 -12.43 14.26 17.41
CA TYR A 38 -13.64 14.80 18.04
C TYR A 38 -13.44 14.97 19.53
N ALA A 39 -14.06 15.98 20.12
CA ALA A 39 -14.10 16.12 21.57
C ALA A 39 -14.92 14.99 22.18
N LEU A 40 -14.47 14.49 23.32
CA LEU A 40 -15.27 13.60 24.15
C LEU A 40 -15.98 14.43 25.24
N THR A 41 -17.31 14.48 25.19
CA THR A 41 -18.17 15.23 26.13
C THR A 41 -18.88 14.28 27.09
N PRO A 42 -19.49 14.74 28.20
CA PRO A 42 -20.32 13.88 29.06
C PRO A 42 -21.45 13.15 28.32
N HIS A 43 -21.99 13.73 27.24
CA HIS A 43 -23.08 13.16 26.44
C HIS A 43 -22.62 12.28 25.26
N GLY A 44 -21.31 12.07 25.10
CA GLY A 44 -20.74 11.24 24.03
C GLY A 44 -19.80 12.04 23.13
N VAL A 45 -19.79 11.70 21.85
CA VAL A 45 -18.92 12.36 20.85
C VAL A 45 -19.46 13.76 20.55
N GLY A 46 -18.63 14.77 20.74
CA GLY A 46 -18.93 16.16 20.42
C GLY A 46 -18.50 16.57 19.01
N ALA A 47 -18.40 17.88 18.78
CA ALA A 47 -17.92 18.43 17.52
C ALA A 47 -16.46 18.02 17.22
N ALA A 48 -16.09 18.11 15.94
CA ALA A 48 -14.68 18.06 15.56
C ALA A 48 -13.94 19.25 16.18
N VAL A 49 -12.85 18.99 16.89
CA VAL A 49 -12.07 20.03 17.59
C VAL A 49 -10.64 20.18 17.06
N GLY A 50 -10.25 19.32 16.12
CA GLY A 50 -8.97 19.43 15.43
C GLY A 50 -8.81 18.37 14.35
N SER A 51 -7.61 18.28 13.80
CA SER A 51 -7.26 17.27 12.78
C SER A 51 -5.82 16.80 12.91
N LEU A 52 -5.60 15.54 12.53
CA LEU A 52 -4.29 14.91 12.42
C LEU A 52 -3.94 14.69 10.95
N PRO A 53 -2.67 14.77 10.54
CA PRO A 53 -2.28 14.46 9.17
C PRO A 53 -2.53 12.96 8.88
N GLN A 54 -2.89 12.66 7.63
CA GLN A 54 -2.98 11.29 7.14
C GLN A 54 -1.61 10.61 7.27
N GLY A 55 -1.59 9.37 7.75
CA GLY A 55 -0.36 8.66 8.12
C GLY A 55 -0.01 8.72 9.60
N THR A 56 -0.74 9.49 10.41
CA THR A 56 -0.58 9.47 11.88
C THR A 56 -0.77 8.05 12.41
N SER A 57 0.26 7.53 13.08
CA SER A 57 0.24 6.20 13.68
C SER A 57 -0.13 6.31 15.15
N VAL A 58 -1.09 5.51 15.59
CA VAL A 58 -1.66 5.56 16.94
C VAL A 58 -1.80 4.16 17.55
N ILE A 59 -1.88 4.10 18.87
CA ILE A 59 -2.38 2.93 19.60
C ILE A 59 -3.78 3.29 20.12
N PRO A 60 -4.85 2.67 19.61
CA PRO A 60 -6.21 2.97 20.04
C PRO A 60 -6.56 2.25 21.35
N CYS A 61 -7.49 2.83 22.09
CA CYS A 61 -8.14 2.22 23.25
C CYS A 61 -9.66 2.49 23.20
N LEU A 62 -10.45 1.57 23.73
CA LEU A 62 -11.90 1.73 23.81
C LEU A 62 -12.26 2.72 24.92
N VAL A 63 -13.15 3.65 24.62
CA VAL A 63 -13.78 4.51 25.62
C VAL A 63 -14.99 3.76 26.18
N VAL A 64 -14.99 3.45 27.48
CA VAL A 64 -16.10 2.76 28.14
C VAL A 64 -16.74 3.68 29.16
N ARG A 65 -18.08 3.75 29.17
CA ARG A 65 -18.88 4.55 30.09
C ARG A 65 -20.06 3.75 30.57
N ASN A 66 -20.27 3.73 31.88
CA ASN A 66 -21.37 2.98 32.50
C ASN A 66 -21.44 1.51 32.04
N GLY A 67 -20.26 0.90 31.86
CA GLY A 67 -20.16 -0.48 31.39
C GLY A 67 -20.46 -0.69 29.90
N GLN A 68 -20.50 0.36 29.08
CA GLN A 68 -20.73 0.26 27.63
C GLN A 68 -19.64 0.99 26.85
N ALA A 69 -19.19 0.39 25.74
CA ALA A 69 -18.25 1.05 24.85
C ALA A 69 -18.93 2.17 24.05
N LEU A 70 -18.22 3.27 23.79
CA LEU A 70 -18.69 4.38 22.97
C LEU A 70 -18.69 3.98 21.50
N THR A 71 -19.87 3.75 20.92
CA THR A 71 -20.06 3.42 19.51
C THR A 71 -20.99 4.40 18.81
N ASP A 72 -20.95 4.42 17.47
CA ASP A 72 -22.07 4.94 16.68
C ASP A 72 -23.27 3.96 16.68
N ASP A 73 -24.37 4.35 16.03
CA ASP A 73 -25.59 3.56 15.94
C ASP A 73 -25.38 2.20 15.26
N SER A 74 -24.39 2.11 14.37
CA SER A 74 -24.02 0.88 13.68
C SER A 74 -23.09 -0.03 14.49
N GLY A 75 -22.76 0.34 15.73
CA GLY A 75 -21.83 -0.38 16.59
C GLY A 75 -20.35 -0.16 16.27
N ALA A 76 -19.99 0.81 15.42
CA ALA A 76 -18.59 1.11 15.16
C ALA A 76 -18.02 1.98 16.30
N PRO A 77 -16.92 1.57 16.95
CA PRO A 77 -16.38 2.31 18.08
C PRO A 77 -15.74 3.66 17.72
N TYR A 78 -15.91 4.61 18.63
CA TYR A 78 -15.01 5.75 18.78
C TYR A 78 -13.93 5.39 19.80
N VAL A 79 -12.68 5.62 19.44
CA VAL A 79 -11.52 5.19 20.24
C VAL A 79 -10.75 6.38 20.76
N GLY A 80 -10.32 6.30 22.02
CA GLY A 80 -9.20 7.11 22.50
C GLY A 80 -7.92 6.64 21.80
N PHE A 81 -6.88 7.47 21.83
CA PHE A 81 -5.66 7.15 21.11
C PHE A 81 -4.41 7.77 21.76
N GLU A 82 -3.32 7.03 21.68
CA GLU A 82 -1.96 7.51 21.92
C GLU A 82 -1.26 7.69 20.57
N ILE A 83 -0.63 8.84 20.33
CA ILE A 83 0.13 9.07 19.10
C ILE A 83 1.50 8.42 19.20
N VAL A 84 1.79 7.47 18.30
CA VAL A 84 3.11 6.84 18.14
C VAL A 84 3.96 7.66 17.16
N VAL A 85 3.39 8.10 16.04
CA VAL A 85 4.07 8.97 15.07
C VAL A 85 3.08 10.00 14.56
N ASN A 86 3.43 11.28 14.76
CA ASN A 86 2.82 12.41 14.07
C ASN A 86 3.68 12.78 12.84
N PRO A 87 3.19 12.59 11.60
CA PRO A 87 3.89 12.99 10.37
C PRO A 87 4.35 14.45 10.30
N ASP A 88 3.64 15.38 10.94
CA ASP A 88 4.01 16.81 10.93
C ASP A 88 5.35 17.06 11.65
N GLU A 89 5.66 16.25 12.67
CA GLU A 89 6.83 16.40 13.55
C GLU A 89 7.87 15.29 13.34
N ALA A 90 7.60 14.36 12.42
CA ALA A 90 8.40 13.17 12.25
C ALA A 90 9.80 13.49 11.70
N THR A 91 10.81 12.98 12.39
CA THR A 91 12.22 12.94 11.96
C THR A 91 12.62 11.50 11.66
N PRO A 92 13.83 11.21 11.15
CA PRO A 92 14.30 9.84 10.93
C PRO A 92 14.17 8.91 12.16
N ALA A 93 14.21 9.46 13.38
CA ALA A 93 14.00 8.70 14.61
C ALA A 93 12.58 8.09 14.72
N ALA A 94 11.59 8.65 14.00
CA ALA A 94 10.22 8.16 13.98
C ALA A 94 10.12 6.74 13.38
N THR A 95 10.99 6.38 12.44
CA THR A 95 11.05 5.02 11.87
C THR A 95 11.30 3.98 12.98
N ALA A 96 12.32 4.21 13.81
CA ALA A 96 12.67 3.30 14.90
C ALA A 96 11.60 3.30 16.01
N ARG A 97 11.00 4.46 16.31
CA ARG A 97 9.89 4.58 17.28
C ARG A 97 8.68 3.75 16.85
N PHE A 98 8.28 3.87 15.59
CA PHE A 98 7.19 3.06 15.01
C PHE A 98 7.50 1.56 15.11
N GLN A 99 8.70 1.13 14.69
CA GLN A 99 9.09 -0.27 14.70
C GLN A 99 9.10 -0.86 16.12
N ARG A 100 9.60 -0.11 17.12
CA ARG A 100 9.55 -0.53 18.53
C ARG A 100 8.13 -0.69 19.03
N ALA A 101 7.26 0.30 18.79
CA ALA A 101 5.87 0.23 19.19
C ALA A 101 5.17 -0.96 18.53
N LEU A 102 5.36 -1.17 17.22
CA LEU A 102 4.80 -2.32 16.52
C LEU A 102 5.27 -3.65 17.11
N ALA A 103 6.57 -3.79 17.39
CA ALA A 103 7.14 -5.00 17.97
C ALA A 103 6.61 -5.28 19.38
N GLU A 104 6.54 -4.25 20.23
CA GLU A 104 5.97 -4.35 21.58
C GLU A 104 4.50 -4.81 21.53
N ARG A 105 3.68 -4.17 20.68
CA ARG A 105 2.26 -4.51 20.58
C ARG A 105 2.01 -5.92 20.06
N LYS A 106 2.87 -6.45 19.18
CA LYS A 106 2.74 -7.82 18.64
C LYS A 106 2.89 -8.92 19.68
N THR A 107 3.69 -8.70 20.73
CA THR A 107 3.95 -9.70 21.77
C THR A 107 3.13 -9.47 23.05
N ARG A 108 2.59 -8.26 23.22
CA ARG A 108 1.84 -7.88 24.41
C ARG A 108 0.46 -8.52 24.45
N GLN A 109 0.09 -9.05 25.62
CA GLN A 109 -1.26 -9.47 25.93
C GLN A 109 -1.84 -8.62 27.07
N VAL A 110 -3.16 -8.45 27.07
CA VAL A 110 -3.90 -7.62 28.03
C VAL A 110 -5.21 -8.29 28.37
N THR A 111 -5.86 -7.90 29.47
CA THR A 111 -7.21 -8.40 29.82
C THR A 111 -8.33 -7.59 29.14
N ASN A 112 -8.03 -6.35 28.75
CA ASN A 112 -9.00 -5.36 28.28
C ASN A 112 -8.34 -4.31 27.36
N HIS A 113 -9.07 -3.78 26.38
CA HIS A 113 -8.69 -2.66 25.50
C HIS A 113 -9.22 -1.30 25.96
N HIS A 114 -9.86 -1.23 27.13
CA HIS A 114 -10.28 0.02 27.74
C HIS A 114 -9.10 1.00 27.94
N CYS A 115 -9.35 2.29 27.74
CA CYS A 115 -8.39 3.34 28.03
C CYS A 115 -8.02 3.36 29.52
N SER A 116 -6.73 3.44 29.84
CA SER A 116 -6.24 3.51 31.22
C SER A 116 -6.59 4.83 31.91
N ALA A 117 -6.61 5.93 31.14
CA ALA A 117 -7.09 7.24 31.54
C ALA A 117 -8.24 7.66 30.63
N GLN A 118 -9.16 8.48 31.15
CA GLN A 118 -10.28 8.98 30.36
C GLN A 118 -9.76 9.94 29.27
N PRO A 119 -9.89 9.60 27.98
CA PRO A 119 -9.40 10.46 26.92
C PRO A 119 -10.29 11.69 26.78
N THR A 120 -9.71 12.82 26.40
CA THR A 120 -10.45 14.05 26.07
C THR A 120 -10.87 14.11 24.60
N HIS A 121 -10.26 13.28 23.76
CA HIS A 121 -10.46 13.25 22.31
C HIS A 121 -10.60 11.83 21.79
N VAL A 122 -11.36 11.67 20.71
CA VAL A 122 -11.59 10.37 20.06
C VAL A 122 -11.45 10.42 18.55
N LEU A 123 -11.09 9.27 17.97
CA LEU A 123 -11.09 9.00 16.53
C LEU A 123 -12.17 7.99 16.19
N ARG A 124 -12.67 8.03 14.94
CA ARG A 124 -13.52 6.96 14.41
C ARG A 124 -12.64 5.78 14.02
N ILE A 125 -12.99 4.57 14.45
CA ILE A 125 -12.21 3.37 14.08
C ILE A 125 -12.15 3.14 12.57
N ARG A 126 -13.18 3.58 11.83
CA ARG A 126 -13.27 3.44 10.36
C ARG A 126 -12.20 4.24 9.62
N ASP A 127 -11.63 5.23 10.27
CA ASP A 127 -10.56 6.07 9.73
C ASP A 127 -9.17 5.44 10.01
N LEU A 128 -9.11 4.31 10.72
CA LEU A 128 -7.88 3.63 11.13
C LEU A 128 -7.69 2.31 10.38
N SER A 129 -6.48 2.11 9.87
CA SER A 129 -6.06 0.88 9.17
C SER A 129 -4.86 0.23 9.89
N VAL A 130 -4.79 -1.10 9.92
CA VAL A 130 -3.60 -1.82 10.43
C VAL A 130 -2.54 -1.86 9.32
N LEU A 131 -1.66 -0.86 9.31
CA LEU A 131 -0.60 -0.71 8.32
C LEU A 131 0.76 -0.82 9.02
N GLU A 132 1.51 -1.87 8.73
CA GLU A 132 2.74 -2.19 9.46
C GLU A 132 4.02 -1.59 8.85
N ARG A 133 3.89 -0.77 7.80
CA ARG A 133 5.04 -0.17 7.13
C ARG A 133 5.47 1.11 7.86
N PRO A 134 6.73 1.20 8.32
CA PRO A 134 7.22 2.39 9.00
C PRO A 134 7.39 3.56 8.00
N PRO A 135 7.41 4.81 8.50
CA PRO A 135 7.82 5.95 7.69
C PRO A 135 9.25 5.77 7.19
N SER A 136 9.51 6.22 5.97
CA SER A 136 10.80 6.12 5.29
C SER A 136 11.43 7.50 5.15
N PHE A 137 12.72 7.60 5.45
CA PHE A 137 13.54 8.80 5.25
C PHE A 137 14.78 8.43 4.43
N ASP A 138 15.24 9.35 3.60
CA ASP A 138 16.51 9.17 2.90
C ASP A 138 17.65 9.24 3.93
N PRO A 139 18.67 8.35 3.83
CA PRO A 139 19.85 8.46 4.67
C PRO A 139 20.54 9.83 4.49
N PRO A 140 21.13 10.41 5.55
CA PRO A 140 21.92 11.62 5.40
C PRO A 140 23.11 11.38 4.46
N GLY A 141 23.59 12.43 3.81
CA GLY A 141 24.72 12.35 2.88
C GLY A 141 24.50 13.20 1.63
N ARG A 142 25.49 13.17 0.74
CA ARG A 142 25.50 13.94 -0.50
C ARG A 142 26.02 13.07 -1.63
N GLY A 143 25.30 13.13 -2.74
CA GLY A 143 25.72 12.51 -3.98
C GLY A 143 26.84 13.27 -4.70
N ASP A 144 27.44 12.63 -5.71
CA ASP A 144 28.43 13.20 -6.62
C ASP A 144 27.77 13.36 -8.00
N PRO A 145 27.35 14.59 -8.38
CA PRO A 145 26.70 14.85 -9.66
C PRO A 145 27.52 14.45 -10.88
N ASP A 146 28.85 14.62 -10.84
CA ASP A 146 29.71 14.34 -11.99
C ASP A 146 29.90 12.83 -12.17
N ARG A 147 30.09 12.10 -11.07
CA ARG A 147 30.09 10.63 -11.10
C ARG A 147 28.75 10.09 -11.57
N ALA A 148 27.65 10.69 -11.12
CA ALA A 148 26.30 10.29 -11.49
C ALA A 148 26.06 10.49 -13.01
N ALA A 149 26.49 11.63 -13.56
CA ALA A 149 26.39 11.91 -14.99
C ALA A 149 27.25 10.95 -15.84
N ARG A 150 28.45 10.58 -15.39
CA ARG A 150 29.31 9.60 -16.10
C ARG A 150 28.73 8.18 -16.15
N ALA A 151 27.87 7.82 -15.18
CA ALA A 151 27.19 6.52 -15.16
C ALA A 151 25.93 6.47 -16.04
N ALA A 152 25.56 7.59 -16.66
CA ALA A 152 24.36 7.69 -17.48
C ALA A 152 24.52 7.01 -18.84
N THR A 153 23.41 6.50 -19.37
CA THR A 153 23.35 5.84 -20.68
C THR A 153 22.80 6.74 -21.79
N SER A 154 22.25 7.90 -21.43
CA SER A 154 21.66 8.88 -22.33
C SER A 154 21.76 10.29 -21.75
N ARG A 155 21.39 11.32 -22.54
CA ARG A 155 21.30 12.71 -22.07
C ARG A 155 20.19 12.90 -21.03
N LEU A 156 19.05 12.21 -21.18
CA LEU A 156 17.94 12.32 -20.22
C LEU A 156 18.32 11.65 -18.89
N ASP A 157 18.90 10.44 -18.96
CA ASP A 157 19.41 9.72 -17.80
C ASP A 157 20.47 10.54 -17.03
N ALA A 158 21.37 11.22 -17.75
CA ALA A 158 22.37 12.10 -17.14
C ALA A 158 21.72 13.20 -16.29
N ILE A 159 20.70 13.89 -16.83
CA ILE A 159 19.99 14.96 -16.10
C ILE A 159 19.26 14.39 -14.88
N VAL A 160 18.59 13.25 -15.00
CA VAL A 160 17.91 12.59 -13.87
C VAL A 160 18.91 12.23 -12.78
N ARG A 161 20.03 11.60 -13.12
CA ARG A 161 21.10 11.26 -12.18
C ARG A 161 21.70 12.49 -11.52
N THR A 162 21.94 13.57 -12.27
CA THR A 162 22.41 14.85 -11.72
C THR A 162 21.41 15.44 -10.73
N PHE A 163 20.11 15.46 -11.04
CA PHE A 163 19.06 15.91 -10.13
C PHE A 163 19.05 15.11 -8.82
N HIS A 164 19.13 13.78 -8.90
CA HIS A 164 19.15 12.93 -7.70
C HIS A 164 20.37 13.19 -6.79
N ASN A 165 21.47 13.68 -7.35
CA ASN A 165 22.69 14.00 -6.61
C ASN A 165 22.79 15.50 -6.25
N SER A 166 21.69 16.26 -6.44
CA SER A 166 21.65 17.71 -6.22
C SER A 166 21.16 18.09 -4.81
N PRO A 167 21.50 19.30 -4.33
CA PRO A 167 20.96 19.85 -3.09
C PRO A 167 19.44 20.01 -3.09
N GLU A 168 18.81 20.21 -4.25
CA GLU A 168 17.35 20.35 -4.38
C GLU A 168 16.63 19.04 -4.08
N CYS A 169 17.09 17.91 -4.66
CA CYS A 169 16.51 16.60 -4.37
C CYS A 169 16.64 16.27 -2.87
N ALA A 170 17.80 16.54 -2.27
CA ALA A 170 18.06 16.25 -0.85
C ALA A 170 17.04 16.89 0.13
N GLN A 171 16.30 17.91 -0.30
CA GLN A 171 15.28 18.57 0.51
C GLN A 171 13.94 17.83 0.55
N VAL A 172 13.65 16.99 -0.46
CA VAL A 172 12.32 16.43 -0.72
C VAL A 172 11.81 15.58 0.44
N ASN A 173 12.68 14.76 1.03
CA ASN A 173 12.30 13.78 2.06
C ASN A 173 12.55 14.24 3.50
N ARG A 174 12.90 15.51 3.72
CA ARG A 174 13.16 16.07 5.06
C ARG A 174 11.92 16.03 5.97
N HIS A 175 10.74 16.16 5.38
CA HIS A 175 9.45 16.05 6.07
C HIS A 175 8.64 14.91 5.46
N LEU A 176 7.75 14.29 6.24
CA LEU A 176 6.85 13.24 5.74
C LEU A 176 5.68 13.80 4.93
N VAL A 177 5.14 14.94 5.37
CA VAL A 177 3.97 15.56 4.74
C VAL A 177 4.40 16.39 3.54
N GLY A 178 3.59 16.36 2.47
CA GLY A 178 3.77 17.24 1.30
C GLY A 178 4.89 16.83 0.32
N ARG A 179 5.47 15.63 0.47
CA ARG A 179 6.62 15.17 -0.34
C ARG A 179 6.42 15.26 -1.86
N ARG A 180 5.20 15.00 -2.35
CA ARG A 180 4.89 15.17 -3.79
C ARG A 180 5.08 16.61 -4.25
N ALA A 181 4.53 17.58 -3.51
CA ALA A 181 4.68 18.99 -3.83
C ALA A 181 6.14 19.43 -3.67
N ALA A 182 6.84 18.93 -2.64
CA ALA A 182 8.26 19.18 -2.43
C ALA A 182 9.11 18.67 -3.62
N LEU A 183 8.80 17.49 -4.18
CA LEU A 183 9.49 16.95 -5.36
C LEU A 183 9.26 17.83 -6.60
N ALA A 184 8.04 18.32 -6.81
CA ALA A 184 7.75 19.24 -7.91
C ALA A 184 8.57 20.53 -7.78
N THR A 185 8.53 21.16 -6.60
CA THR A 185 9.32 22.36 -6.30
C THR A 185 10.83 22.12 -6.41
N ALA A 186 11.33 20.96 -6.00
CA ALA A 186 12.74 20.62 -6.12
C ALA A 186 13.19 20.54 -7.57
N TRP A 187 12.39 19.88 -8.43
CA TRP A 187 12.64 19.87 -9.87
C TRP A 187 12.60 21.29 -10.46
N ASP A 188 11.61 22.11 -10.10
CA ASP A 188 11.49 23.46 -10.65
C ASP A 188 12.69 24.35 -10.25
N ARG A 189 13.17 24.24 -9.01
CA ARG A 189 14.40 24.90 -8.55
C ARG A 189 15.64 24.37 -9.27
N PHE A 190 15.75 23.06 -9.44
CA PHE A 190 16.87 22.45 -10.16
C PHE A 190 16.94 22.97 -11.60
N ILE A 191 15.80 23.03 -12.29
CA ILE A 191 15.68 23.58 -13.65
C ILE A 191 16.13 25.04 -13.70
N ALA A 192 15.67 25.86 -12.74
CA ALA A 192 16.05 27.27 -12.67
C ALA A 192 17.56 27.46 -12.42
N ASN A 193 18.14 26.68 -11.50
CA ASN A 193 19.56 26.79 -11.12
C ASN A 193 20.52 26.29 -12.22
N HIS A 194 20.04 25.47 -13.16
CA HIS A 194 20.81 24.97 -14.30
C HIS A 194 20.31 25.57 -15.63
N ALA A 195 19.70 26.76 -15.56
CA ALA A 195 19.21 27.47 -16.74
C ALA A 195 20.36 27.73 -17.72
N GLY A 196 20.16 27.38 -18.99
CA GLY A 196 21.16 27.53 -20.05
C GLY A 196 22.14 26.37 -20.20
N GLN A 197 22.23 25.45 -19.23
CA GLN A 197 23.09 24.27 -19.35
C GLN A 197 22.51 23.20 -20.30
N TRP A 198 21.18 23.09 -20.34
CA TRP A 198 20.47 22.16 -21.20
C TRP A 198 19.27 22.84 -21.86
N GLU A 199 18.85 22.30 -23.00
CA GLU A 199 17.63 22.75 -23.67
C GLU A 199 16.41 22.50 -22.77
N LYS A 200 15.49 23.48 -22.73
CA LYS A 200 14.29 23.43 -21.89
C LYS A 200 13.46 22.16 -22.13
N THR A 201 13.31 21.76 -23.38
CA THR A 201 12.58 20.55 -23.79
C THR A 201 13.26 19.28 -23.26
N THR A 202 14.59 19.22 -23.32
CA THR A 202 15.38 18.08 -22.83
C THR A 202 15.24 17.94 -21.32
N VAL A 203 15.32 19.03 -20.56
CA VAL A 203 15.17 18.98 -19.09
C VAL A 203 13.74 18.62 -18.69
N ALA A 204 12.73 19.15 -19.39
CA ALA A 204 11.34 18.77 -19.15
C ALA A 204 11.11 17.26 -19.39
N ARG A 205 11.69 16.69 -20.45
CA ARG A 205 11.66 15.25 -20.71
C ARG A 205 12.36 14.43 -19.64
N ALA A 206 13.48 14.91 -19.10
CA ALA A 206 14.18 14.25 -17.99
C ALA A 206 13.35 14.25 -16.71
N LYS A 207 12.72 15.37 -16.34
CA LYS A 207 11.76 15.45 -15.23
C LYS A 207 10.64 14.42 -15.39
N HIS A 208 10.02 14.37 -16.57
CA HIS A 208 8.95 13.41 -16.85
C HIS A 208 9.42 11.93 -16.82
N LEU A 209 10.64 11.67 -17.28
CA LEU A 209 11.26 10.34 -17.22
C LEU A 209 11.44 9.89 -15.75
N ASP A 210 11.93 10.77 -14.87
CA ASP A 210 12.08 10.50 -13.44
C ASP A 210 10.74 10.14 -12.78
N TYR A 211 9.72 10.98 -12.97
CA TYR A 211 8.37 10.73 -12.43
C TYR A 211 7.77 9.40 -12.92
N THR A 212 8.00 9.07 -14.19
CA THR A 212 7.56 7.81 -14.78
C THR A 212 8.30 6.62 -14.18
N LEU A 213 9.62 6.70 -14.04
CA LEU A 213 10.43 5.62 -13.48
C LEU A 213 10.17 5.40 -11.99
N ARG A 214 9.93 6.45 -11.20
CA ARG A 214 9.49 6.32 -9.80
C ARG A 214 8.23 5.45 -9.68
N THR A 215 7.23 5.73 -10.53
CA THR A 215 5.98 4.97 -10.56
C THR A 215 6.21 3.55 -11.04
N ALA A 216 6.88 3.36 -12.18
CA ALA A 216 7.14 2.05 -12.73
C ALA A 216 7.94 1.15 -11.78
N LEU A 217 9.00 1.68 -11.14
CA LEU A 217 9.81 0.92 -10.18
C LEU A 217 8.99 0.49 -8.95
N TYR A 218 8.11 1.35 -8.45
CA TYR A 218 7.28 1.03 -7.30
C TYR A 218 6.18 0.02 -7.65
N GLU A 219 5.44 0.27 -8.73
CA GLU A 219 4.29 -0.54 -9.13
C GLU A 219 4.70 -1.87 -9.78
N GLY A 220 5.85 -1.92 -10.47
CA GLY A 220 6.44 -3.14 -11.05
C GLY A 220 7.14 -4.03 -10.02
N HIS A 221 6.63 -4.05 -8.79
CA HIS A 221 7.03 -4.85 -7.64
C HIS A 221 8.55 -4.95 -7.41
N LEU A 222 9.08 -4.08 -6.53
CA LEU A 222 10.49 -4.09 -6.07
C LEU A 222 11.03 -5.49 -5.70
N GLY A 223 10.17 -6.39 -5.22
CA GLY A 223 10.51 -7.76 -4.86
C GLY A 223 10.96 -8.64 -6.03
N ARG A 224 10.54 -8.35 -7.27
CA ARG A 224 10.97 -9.08 -8.48
C ARG A 224 12.37 -8.71 -8.94
N GLY A 225 12.89 -7.55 -8.50
CA GLY A 225 14.23 -7.10 -8.87
C GLY A 225 14.40 -6.95 -10.39
N CYS A 226 15.51 -7.46 -10.89
CA CYS A 226 15.92 -7.33 -12.29
C CYS A 226 15.64 -8.59 -13.12
N ASN A 227 14.69 -9.44 -12.70
CA ASN A 227 14.26 -10.57 -13.52
C ASN A 227 13.49 -10.09 -14.76
N ALA A 228 13.39 -10.95 -15.77
CA ALA A 228 12.78 -10.59 -17.05
C ALA A 228 11.33 -10.12 -16.88
N TYR A 229 10.53 -10.87 -16.12
CA TYR A 229 9.10 -10.58 -15.93
C TYR A 229 8.87 -9.22 -15.26
N GLY A 230 9.54 -8.90 -14.15
CA GLY A 230 9.39 -7.62 -13.46
C GLY A 230 9.88 -6.44 -14.29
N ALA A 231 10.91 -6.61 -15.10
CA ALA A 231 11.34 -5.58 -16.04
C ALA A 231 10.31 -5.36 -17.17
N CYS A 232 9.66 -6.43 -17.65
CA CYS A 232 8.57 -6.29 -18.59
C CYS A 232 7.35 -5.61 -17.95
N GLU A 233 6.94 -5.97 -16.72
CA GLU A 233 5.88 -5.26 -15.98
C GLU A 233 6.18 -3.75 -15.89
N ARG A 234 7.42 -3.37 -15.57
CA ARG A 234 7.83 -1.95 -15.56
C ARG A 234 7.62 -1.29 -16.92
N ASN A 235 8.03 -1.93 -18.01
CA ASN A 235 7.82 -1.39 -19.36
C ASN A 235 6.33 -1.26 -19.70
N VAL A 236 5.48 -2.21 -19.27
CA VAL A 236 4.02 -2.14 -19.43
C VAL A 236 3.44 -0.96 -18.65
N ILE A 237 3.92 -0.70 -17.43
CA ILE A 237 3.50 0.47 -16.63
C ILE A 237 3.91 1.77 -17.32
N VAL A 238 5.14 1.86 -17.82
CA VAL A 238 5.61 3.02 -18.60
C VAL A 238 4.74 3.24 -19.85
N LEU A 239 4.38 2.17 -20.56
CA LEU A 239 3.50 2.25 -21.73
C LEU A 239 2.08 2.72 -21.36
N SER A 240 1.52 2.22 -20.26
CA SER A 240 0.24 2.72 -19.74
C SER A 240 0.31 4.21 -19.41
N ILE A 241 1.38 4.66 -18.75
CA ILE A 241 1.60 6.09 -18.44
C ILE A 241 1.65 6.90 -19.74
N ARG A 242 2.45 6.44 -20.71
CA ARG A 242 2.59 7.08 -22.03
C ARG A 242 1.23 7.28 -22.69
N ASN A 243 0.45 6.22 -22.80
CA ASN A 243 -0.81 6.23 -23.55
C ASN A 243 -1.93 6.99 -22.82
N ARG A 244 -1.90 7.05 -21.48
CA ARG A 244 -2.78 7.94 -20.71
C ARG A 244 -2.44 9.41 -20.93
N ALA A 245 -1.16 9.76 -21.02
CA ALA A 245 -0.75 11.16 -21.20
C ALA A 245 -0.81 11.62 -22.66
N VAL A 246 -0.49 10.78 -23.64
CA VAL A 246 -0.44 11.15 -25.07
C VAL A 246 -1.69 10.71 -25.81
N GLY A 247 -2.14 9.47 -25.59
CA GLY A 247 -3.24 8.86 -26.34
C GLY A 247 -4.65 9.19 -25.82
N GLN A 248 -4.80 9.55 -24.54
CA GLN A 248 -6.08 9.95 -23.94
C GLN A 248 -5.87 10.86 -22.73
N CYS A 249 -5.21 12.00 -22.94
CA CYS A 249 -4.99 12.95 -21.85
C CYS A 249 -6.32 13.41 -21.24
N SER A 250 -6.55 13.06 -19.97
CA SER A 250 -7.73 13.44 -19.22
C SER A 250 -7.36 13.90 -17.82
N SER A 251 -7.99 14.98 -17.37
CA SER A 251 -7.87 15.48 -15.98
C SER A 251 -8.30 14.46 -14.93
N ARG A 252 -9.22 13.54 -15.29
CA ARG A 252 -9.62 12.41 -14.43
C ARG A 252 -8.49 11.40 -14.22
N GLN A 253 -7.54 11.33 -15.15
CA GLN A 253 -6.33 10.49 -15.07
C GLN A 253 -5.11 11.29 -14.60
N GLY A 254 -5.29 12.54 -14.15
CA GLY A 254 -4.22 13.40 -13.68
C GLY A 254 -3.50 14.19 -14.76
N CYS A 255 -3.85 14.01 -16.04
CA CYS A 255 -3.21 14.68 -17.17
C CYS A 255 -3.79 16.08 -17.40
N GLN A 256 -2.94 17.11 -17.44
CA GLN A 256 -3.35 18.50 -17.70
C GLN A 256 -3.19 18.91 -19.17
N PHE A 257 -2.22 18.33 -19.87
CA PHE A 257 -1.94 18.58 -21.29
C PHE A 257 -1.35 17.32 -21.94
N PRO A 258 -1.51 17.12 -23.27
CA PRO A 258 -0.92 15.97 -23.95
C PRO A 258 0.59 15.83 -23.68
N GLY A 259 1.00 14.69 -23.14
CA GLY A 259 2.39 14.43 -22.71
C GLY A 259 2.72 14.83 -21.26
N ASP A 260 1.73 15.20 -20.44
CA ASP A 260 1.87 15.43 -19.00
C ASP A 260 2.08 14.11 -18.22
N PHE A 261 3.28 13.53 -18.37
CA PHE A 261 3.67 12.31 -17.67
C PHE A 261 3.78 12.55 -16.15
N GLN A 262 4.14 13.76 -15.69
CA GLN A 262 4.17 14.10 -14.27
C GLN A 262 2.78 14.00 -13.64
N GLY A 263 1.76 14.58 -14.27
CA GLY A 263 0.38 14.56 -13.78
C GLY A 263 -0.19 13.15 -13.72
N VAL A 264 -0.01 12.37 -14.80
CA VAL A 264 -0.49 10.97 -14.88
C VAL A 264 0.17 10.07 -13.82
N THR A 265 1.43 10.35 -13.47
CA THR A 265 2.22 9.52 -12.53
C THR A 265 2.14 9.93 -11.08
N SER A 266 1.85 11.20 -10.76
CA SER A 266 1.86 11.68 -9.36
C SER A 266 0.53 12.18 -8.79
N ASN A 267 -0.49 12.49 -9.60
CA ASN A 267 -1.80 12.89 -9.11
C ASN A 267 -2.67 11.69 -8.64
N PRO A 268 -3.04 11.57 -7.34
CA PRO A 268 -3.72 10.39 -6.80
C PRO A 268 -5.05 10.12 -7.50
N ARG A 269 -5.17 8.97 -8.14
CA ARG A 269 -6.34 8.51 -8.91
C ARG A 269 -6.36 6.97 -8.87
N GLN A 270 -7.39 6.35 -9.45
CA GLN A 270 -7.52 4.90 -9.48
C GLN A 270 -6.26 4.15 -9.97
N TYR A 271 -5.51 4.72 -10.91
CA TYR A 271 -4.29 4.13 -11.50
C TYR A 271 -3.02 4.92 -11.16
N ASN A 272 -3.06 5.63 -10.04
CA ASN A 272 -1.95 6.41 -9.54
C ASN A 272 -2.06 6.52 -8.02
N ILE A 273 -1.19 5.78 -7.35
CA ILE A 273 -1.26 5.56 -5.92
C ILE A 273 -0.33 6.48 -5.13
N TRP A 274 0.11 7.61 -5.68
CA TRP A 274 0.97 8.56 -4.97
C TRP A 274 0.20 9.41 -3.94
N ASP A 275 -0.63 8.78 -3.11
CA ASP A 275 -1.37 9.47 -2.05
C ASP A 275 -0.44 9.97 -0.93
N ALA A 276 -1.03 10.77 -0.02
CA ALA A 276 -0.28 11.41 1.04
C ALA A 276 0.42 10.41 1.96
N TYR A 277 -0.18 9.25 2.24
CA TYR A 277 0.41 8.23 3.09
C TYR A 277 1.48 7.41 2.35
N LEU A 278 1.20 6.98 1.12
CA LEU A 278 2.13 6.16 0.35
C LEU A 278 3.46 6.86 0.10
N THR A 279 3.47 8.17 -0.14
CA THR A 279 4.72 8.95 -0.25
C THR A 279 5.55 9.00 1.04
N GLN A 280 4.94 8.74 2.22
CA GLN A 280 5.65 8.67 3.50
C GLN A 280 6.43 7.36 3.67
N ILE A 281 5.96 6.27 3.05
CA ILE A 281 6.45 4.91 3.32
C ILE A 281 7.13 4.20 2.13
N SER A 282 6.93 4.69 0.90
CA SER A 282 7.31 3.97 -0.33
C SER A 282 8.69 4.31 -0.89
N GLY A 283 9.26 5.45 -0.50
CA GLY A 283 10.44 6.01 -1.16
C GLY A 283 10.17 6.55 -2.58
N LEU A 284 8.91 6.68 -3.02
CA LEU A 284 8.56 7.23 -4.34
C LEU A 284 9.20 8.60 -4.61
N THR A 285 9.37 9.41 -3.57
CA THR A 285 9.97 10.74 -3.63
C THR A 285 11.46 10.77 -3.26
N SER A 286 12.08 9.62 -2.99
CA SER A 286 13.48 9.51 -2.56
C SER A 286 14.48 9.95 -3.62
N CYS A 287 15.68 10.36 -3.19
CA CYS A 287 16.82 10.55 -4.07
C CYS A 287 17.57 9.23 -4.31
N TYR A 288 16.86 8.18 -4.76
CA TYR A 288 17.38 6.81 -4.80
C TYR A 288 18.60 6.58 -5.72
N LEU A 289 18.88 7.47 -6.69
CA LEU A 289 20.07 7.41 -7.55
C LEU A 289 21.30 8.15 -7.00
N ARG A 290 21.26 8.55 -5.73
CA ARG A 290 22.42 9.12 -5.04
C ARG A 290 23.60 8.15 -5.06
N THR A 291 24.77 8.64 -5.49
CA THR A 291 25.97 7.82 -5.65
C THR A 291 26.51 7.31 -4.32
N ASP A 292 26.31 8.03 -3.23
CA ASP A 292 26.74 7.63 -1.88
C ASP A 292 25.85 6.53 -1.27
N LEU A 293 24.72 6.22 -1.90
CA LEU A 293 23.86 5.09 -1.52
C LEU A 293 24.20 3.79 -2.25
N ALA A 294 25.10 3.82 -3.25
CA ALA A 294 25.31 2.72 -4.20
C ALA A 294 25.83 1.41 -3.55
N GLU A 295 26.40 1.49 -2.35
CA GLU A 295 26.93 0.34 -1.61
C GLU A 295 25.92 -0.24 -0.60
N GLN A 296 24.77 0.42 -0.40
CA GLN A 296 23.71 -0.06 0.49
C GLN A 296 22.81 -1.05 -0.27
N PRO A 297 22.51 -2.25 0.25
CA PRO A 297 21.83 -3.30 -0.52
C PRO A 297 20.47 -2.89 -1.12
N ALA A 298 19.64 -2.17 -0.38
CA ALA A 298 18.31 -1.75 -0.85
C ALA A 298 18.40 -0.65 -1.94
N PRO A 299 19.11 0.47 -1.73
CA PRO A 299 19.37 1.45 -2.80
C PRO A 299 20.10 0.86 -4.00
N GLN A 300 21.12 0.02 -3.81
CA GLN A 300 21.87 -0.63 -4.90
C GLN A 300 20.93 -1.41 -5.82
N ARG A 301 20.02 -2.21 -5.24
CA ARG A 301 19.02 -2.97 -6.00
C ARG A 301 18.07 -2.04 -6.77
N LEU A 302 17.62 -0.95 -6.16
CA LEU A 302 16.76 0.03 -6.80
C LEU A 302 17.47 0.75 -7.97
N GLN A 303 18.73 1.13 -7.80
CA GLN A 303 19.58 1.72 -8.84
C GLN A 303 19.84 0.75 -10.00
N ALA A 304 20.00 -0.53 -9.72
CA ALA A 304 20.14 -1.56 -10.74
C ALA A 304 18.84 -1.75 -11.53
N MET A 305 17.69 -1.79 -10.85
CA MET A 305 16.38 -1.84 -11.54
C MET A 305 16.14 -0.60 -12.40
N TYR A 306 16.48 0.60 -11.91
CA TYR A 306 16.43 1.82 -12.69
C TYR A 306 17.30 1.70 -13.94
N THR A 307 18.56 1.30 -13.78
CA THR A 307 19.53 1.19 -14.89
C THR A 307 19.08 0.17 -15.94
N GLN A 308 18.42 -0.92 -15.53
CA GLN A 308 17.81 -1.88 -16.45
C GLN A 308 16.63 -1.30 -17.25
N THR A 309 15.89 -0.36 -16.66
CA THR A 309 14.59 0.09 -17.18
C THR A 309 14.69 1.39 -17.99
N VAL A 310 15.61 2.29 -17.64
CA VAL A 310 15.66 3.67 -18.16
C VAL A 310 15.70 3.74 -19.69
N GLY A 311 16.53 2.94 -20.36
CA GLY A 311 16.64 2.96 -21.82
C GLY A 311 15.36 2.51 -22.54
N ALA A 312 14.65 1.51 -22.00
CA ALA A 312 13.36 1.10 -22.53
C ALA A 312 12.28 2.17 -22.26
N ALA A 313 12.33 2.79 -21.08
CA ALA A 313 11.39 3.86 -20.73
C ALA A 313 11.53 5.08 -21.65
N GLU A 314 12.75 5.48 -22.01
CA GLU A 314 12.98 6.56 -22.97
C GLU A 314 12.40 6.24 -24.35
N LYS A 315 12.65 5.05 -24.87
CA LYS A 315 12.09 4.57 -26.14
C LYS A 315 10.55 4.54 -26.11
N ILE A 316 9.94 4.10 -25.02
CA ILE A 316 8.48 4.07 -24.87
C ILE A 316 7.92 5.51 -24.85
N LEU A 317 8.49 6.40 -24.05
CA LEU A 317 7.96 7.74 -23.86
C LEU A 317 8.19 8.66 -25.07
N TYR A 318 9.35 8.54 -25.72
CA TYR A 318 9.82 9.53 -26.71
C TYR A 318 10.27 8.93 -28.05
N GLY A 319 10.32 7.61 -28.17
CA GLY A 319 10.72 6.93 -29.41
C GLY A 319 9.59 6.80 -30.43
N SER A 320 9.96 6.21 -31.56
CA SER A 320 9.08 5.91 -32.69
C SER A 320 8.23 4.64 -32.46
N SER A 321 7.20 4.46 -33.29
CA SER A 321 6.41 3.21 -33.30
C SER A 321 7.28 1.98 -33.62
N ALA A 322 8.33 2.13 -34.44
CA ALA A 322 9.25 1.05 -34.75
C ALA A 322 10.05 0.61 -33.51
N GLU A 323 10.54 1.56 -32.71
CA GLU A 323 11.21 1.27 -31.44
C GLU A 323 10.28 0.63 -30.41
N LEU A 324 9.00 1.04 -30.40
CA LEU A 324 7.99 0.41 -29.55
C LEU A 324 7.78 -1.06 -29.93
N LEU A 325 7.66 -1.37 -31.22
CA LEU A 325 7.55 -2.76 -31.73
C LEU A 325 8.84 -3.57 -31.52
N GLU A 326 10.01 -2.92 -31.52
CA GLU A 326 11.28 -3.55 -31.18
C GLU A 326 11.33 -3.99 -29.69
N LEU A 327 10.76 -3.17 -28.80
CA LEU A 327 10.65 -3.48 -27.37
C LEU A 327 9.59 -4.53 -27.07
N PHE A 328 8.47 -4.50 -27.79
CA PHE A 328 7.34 -5.41 -27.65
C PHE A 328 7.15 -6.31 -28.90
N PRO A 329 8.09 -7.21 -29.20
CA PRO A 329 8.07 -7.97 -30.45
C PRO A 329 6.84 -8.88 -30.54
N GLY A 330 6.19 -8.87 -31.71
CA GLY A 330 5.03 -9.71 -32.00
C GLY A 330 3.70 -9.16 -31.46
N ASN A 331 3.71 -8.01 -30.80
CA ASN A 331 2.48 -7.29 -30.44
C ASN A 331 2.05 -6.33 -31.56
N ASP A 332 0.74 -6.13 -31.68
CA ASP A 332 0.15 -5.18 -32.61
C ASP A 332 0.27 -3.73 -32.09
N LEU A 333 0.57 -2.78 -32.98
CA LEU A 333 0.78 -1.39 -32.59
C LEU A 333 -0.49 -0.71 -32.04
N ASP A 334 -1.66 -1.05 -32.56
CA ASP A 334 -2.93 -0.50 -32.08
C ASP A 334 -3.23 -1.00 -30.67
N ASP A 335 -2.97 -2.29 -30.40
CA ASP A 335 -3.08 -2.84 -29.05
C ASP A 335 -2.09 -2.17 -28.08
N LEU A 336 -0.83 -1.97 -28.50
CA LEU A 336 0.19 -1.30 -27.69
C LEU A 336 -0.18 0.15 -27.38
N THR A 337 -0.71 0.91 -28.33
CA THR A 337 -1.07 2.32 -28.14
C THR A 337 -2.42 2.53 -27.47
N ALA A 338 -3.31 1.53 -27.50
CA ALA A 338 -4.56 1.51 -26.77
C ALA A 338 -4.42 1.11 -25.29
N LEU A 339 -3.26 0.56 -24.87
CA LEU A 339 -3.03 0.12 -23.49
C LEU A 339 -3.02 1.30 -22.52
N ARG A 340 -4.02 1.37 -21.64
CA ARG A 340 -4.10 2.43 -20.61
C ARG A 340 -4.21 1.89 -19.20
N HIS A 341 -4.70 0.66 -19.06
CA HIS A 341 -5.02 0.07 -17.77
C HIS A 341 -4.16 -1.17 -17.54
N TYR A 342 -3.90 -1.45 -16.28
CA TYR A 342 -3.39 -2.75 -15.85
C TYR A 342 -4.03 -3.09 -14.51
N TYR A 343 -4.14 -4.38 -14.27
CA TYR A 343 -4.75 -4.97 -13.10
C TYR A 343 -3.73 -5.89 -12.44
N HIS A 344 -3.56 -5.77 -11.12
CA HIS A 344 -2.69 -6.65 -10.33
C HIS A 344 -3.55 -7.57 -9.45
N PRO A 345 -3.83 -8.81 -9.89
CA PRO A 345 -4.60 -9.75 -9.10
C PRO A 345 -4.06 -9.93 -7.66
N PRO A 346 -2.74 -9.98 -7.40
CA PRO A 346 -2.21 -10.11 -6.04
C PRO A 346 -2.60 -8.97 -5.10
N ALA A 347 -2.84 -7.76 -5.63
CA ALA A 347 -3.18 -6.57 -4.84
C ALA A 347 -4.66 -6.50 -4.47
N MET A 348 -5.49 -7.39 -5.02
CA MET A 348 -6.92 -7.40 -4.75
C MET A 348 -7.27 -8.08 -3.42
N GLY A 349 -8.48 -7.80 -2.93
CA GLY A 349 -8.97 -8.35 -1.67
C GLY A 349 -8.96 -9.88 -1.69
N LYS A 350 -8.35 -10.49 -0.68
CA LYS A 350 -8.45 -11.94 -0.45
C LYS A 350 -9.89 -12.31 -0.15
N CYS A 351 -10.40 -13.32 -0.84
CA CYS A 351 -11.71 -13.92 -0.60
C CYS A 351 -11.57 -15.44 -0.44
N PHE A 352 -12.57 -16.08 0.17
CA PHE A 352 -12.52 -17.49 0.56
C PHE A 352 -13.88 -18.13 0.29
N PRO A 353 -14.19 -18.48 -0.97
CA PRO A 353 -15.54 -18.86 -1.37
C PRO A 353 -16.00 -20.19 -0.77
N THR A 354 -15.06 -21.05 -0.37
CA THR A 354 -15.33 -22.33 0.31
C THR A 354 -15.59 -22.17 1.80
N GLU A 355 -15.20 -21.04 2.39
CA GLU A 355 -15.30 -20.79 3.82
C GLU A 355 -16.61 -20.06 4.13
N ARG A 356 -17.48 -20.72 4.90
CA ARG A 356 -18.74 -20.12 5.37
C ARG A 356 -18.46 -19.31 6.62
N ARG A 357 -19.27 -18.25 6.83
CA ARG A 357 -19.29 -17.45 8.07
C ARG A 357 -17.98 -16.70 8.36
N LEU A 358 -17.17 -16.45 7.34
CA LEU A 358 -16.05 -15.52 7.44
C LEU A 358 -16.53 -14.10 7.20
N GLU A 359 -16.25 -13.22 8.16
CA GLU A 359 -16.58 -11.80 8.11
C GLU A 359 -15.30 -10.97 8.17
N TYR A 360 -15.28 -9.83 7.47
CA TYR A 360 -14.22 -8.83 7.63
C TYR A 360 -14.73 -7.67 8.48
N ILE A 361 -14.20 -7.58 9.70
CA ILE A 361 -14.61 -6.60 10.69
C ILE A 361 -13.70 -5.38 10.58
N THR A 362 -14.24 -4.30 10.01
CA THR A 362 -13.53 -3.00 9.91
C THR A 362 -13.34 -2.36 11.27
N GLY A 363 -14.34 -2.46 12.16
CA GLY A 363 -14.28 -2.00 13.53
C GLY A 363 -15.51 -2.43 14.33
N ALA A 364 -15.28 -3.07 15.46
CA ALA A 364 -16.30 -3.57 16.38
C ALA A 364 -15.78 -3.62 17.81
N VAL A 365 -16.72 -3.73 18.75
CA VAL A 365 -16.45 -4.07 20.13
C VAL A 365 -16.83 -5.53 20.34
N ALA A 366 -15.99 -6.27 21.06
CA ALA A 366 -16.37 -7.54 21.63
C ALA A 366 -16.30 -7.48 23.15
N GLU A 367 -17.24 -8.15 23.83
CA GLU A 367 -17.44 -8.00 25.27
C GLU A 367 -17.40 -9.34 26.01
N ARG A 368 -16.91 -9.30 27.24
CA ARG A 368 -16.96 -10.44 28.17
C ARG A 368 -17.04 -9.96 29.61
N GLY A 369 -18.23 -9.98 30.17
CA GLY A 369 -18.48 -9.35 31.47
C GLY A 369 -18.10 -7.86 31.39
N GLY A 370 -17.24 -7.39 32.29
CA GLY A 370 -16.73 -6.02 32.27
C GLY A 370 -15.47 -5.78 31.40
N ASN A 371 -15.05 -6.74 30.58
CA ASN A 371 -13.87 -6.60 29.71
C ASN A 371 -14.28 -6.35 28.26
N PHE A 372 -13.52 -5.50 27.57
CA PHE A 372 -13.81 -5.07 26.20
C PHE A 372 -12.61 -5.32 25.30
N ALA A 373 -12.86 -5.78 24.07
CA ALA A 373 -11.86 -5.99 23.05
C ALA A 373 -12.23 -5.19 21.79
N LEU A 374 -11.35 -4.28 21.38
CA LEU A 374 -11.40 -3.68 20.05
C LEU A 374 -11.05 -4.73 18.99
N ILE A 375 -11.97 -5.00 18.07
CA ILE A 375 -11.77 -5.83 16.89
C ILE A 375 -11.76 -4.91 15.67
N ALA A 376 -10.60 -4.73 15.03
CA ALA A 376 -10.47 -3.78 13.93
C ALA A 376 -9.56 -4.31 12.81
N ASN A 377 -10.00 -4.16 11.57
CA ASN A 377 -9.35 -4.65 10.36
C ASN A 377 -9.01 -6.16 10.41
N LEU A 378 -9.86 -6.96 11.06
CA LEU A 378 -9.66 -8.39 11.30
C LEU A 378 -10.67 -9.23 10.52
N ARG A 379 -10.22 -10.36 9.99
CA ARG A 379 -11.14 -11.43 9.54
C ARG A 379 -11.48 -12.31 10.73
N VAL A 380 -12.76 -12.63 10.89
CA VAL A 380 -13.24 -13.52 11.95
C VAL A 380 -14.10 -14.61 11.33
N HIS A 381 -14.02 -15.81 11.91
CA HIS A 381 -15.05 -16.82 11.72
C HIS A 381 -16.11 -16.62 12.80
N VAL A 382 -17.36 -16.41 12.38
CA VAL A 382 -18.48 -16.22 13.29
C VAL A 382 -19.02 -17.59 13.70
N ASP A 383 -18.95 -17.90 15.00
CA ASP A 383 -19.42 -19.15 15.59
C ASP A 383 -20.87 -19.00 16.11
N THR A 384 -21.21 -19.59 17.24
CA THR A 384 -22.59 -19.63 17.76
C THR A 384 -23.12 -18.24 18.11
N ALA A 385 -24.37 -17.98 17.73
CA ALA A 385 -25.13 -16.82 18.19
C ALA A 385 -25.38 -16.93 19.70
N VAL A 386 -25.26 -15.80 20.40
CA VAL A 386 -25.52 -15.67 21.83
C VAL A 386 -26.25 -14.35 22.07
N SER A 387 -26.70 -14.10 23.31
CA SER A 387 -27.36 -12.82 23.63
C SER A 387 -26.44 -11.64 23.28
N GLY A 388 -26.95 -10.70 22.47
CA GLY A 388 -26.26 -9.48 22.05
C GLY A 388 -25.17 -9.64 20.99
N GLY A 389 -24.96 -10.83 20.43
CA GLY A 389 -23.85 -11.01 19.49
C GLY A 389 -23.50 -12.45 19.13
N TYR A 390 -22.22 -12.63 18.79
CA TYR A 390 -21.70 -13.91 18.33
C TYR A 390 -20.39 -14.28 19.02
N ARG A 391 -20.21 -15.57 19.30
CA ARG A 391 -18.87 -16.14 19.51
C ARG A 391 -18.08 -16.06 18.21
N PHE A 392 -16.77 -15.93 18.29
CA PHE A 392 -15.94 -15.82 17.11
C PHE A 392 -14.52 -16.32 17.36
N ARG A 393 -13.82 -16.63 16.26
CA ARG A 393 -12.38 -16.91 16.23
C ARG A 393 -11.70 -16.02 15.21
N GLU A 394 -10.47 -15.61 15.46
CA GLU A 394 -9.67 -14.90 14.45
C GLU A 394 -9.40 -15.86 13.29
N ALA A 395 -9.71 -15.42 12.07
CA ALA A 395 -9.36 -16.13 10.84
C ALA A 395 -8.05 -15.55 10.29
N ARG A 396 -6.93 -16.00 10.88
CA ARG A 396 -5.60 -15.52 10.50
C ARG A 396 -5.26 -16.00 9.10
N THR A 397 -5.04 -15.06 8.20
CA THR A 397 -4.68 -15.35 6.82
C THR A 397 -3.18 -15.21 6.60
N THR A 398 -2.53 -16.24 6.06
CA THR A 398 -1.13 -16.19 5.62
C THR A 398 -1.04 -16.52 4.13
N THR A 399 0.08 -16.14 3.51
CA THR A 399 0.45 -16.60 2.16
C THR A 399 1.73 -17.41 2.30
N ASP A 400 1.72 -18.65 1.84
CA ASP A 400 2.90 -19.52 1.91
C ASP A 400 3.95 -19.17 0.84
N ALA A 401 5.09 -19.85 0.86
CA ALA A 401 6.18 -19.61 -0.08
C ALA A 401 5.80 -19.91 -1.55
N GLY A 402 4.79 -20.77 -1.77
CA GLY A 402 4.22 -21.07 -3.08
C GLY A 402 3.20 -20.04 -3.56
N GLY A 403 2.87 -19.03 -2.73
CA GLY A 403 1.88 -18.01 -3.07
C GLY A 403 0.43 -18.41 -2.76
N ASN A 404 0.21 -19.52 -2.05
CA ASN A 404 -1.12 -19.99 -1.68
C ASN A 404 -1.58 -19.31 -0.39
N ASP A 405 -2.87 -18.96 -0.32
CA ASP A 405 -3.45 -18.41 0.89
C ASP A 405 -3.94 -19.53 1.82
N ARG A 406 -3.58 -19.42 3.09
CA ARG A 406 -4.00 -20.34 4.16
C ARG A 406 -4.77 -19.57 5.22
N ILE A 407 -5.80 -20.21 5.75
CA ILE A 407 -6.55 -19.71 6.91
C ILE A 407 -6.26 -20.61 8.10
N GLN A 408 -5.95 -19.98 9.23
CA GLN A 408 -5.91 -20.64 10.52
C GLN A 408 -6.95 -19.98 11.43
N LEU A 409 -7.86 -20.78 11.97
CA LEU A 409 -8.82 -20.32 12.98
C LEU A 409 -8.16 -20.41 14.35
N ILE A 410 -8.07 -19.28 15.04
CA ILE A 410 -7.42 -19.18 16.35
C ILE A 410 -8.37 -18.44 17.30
N ASP A 411 -8.71 -19.06 18.42
CA ASP A 411 -9.42 -18.37 19.48
C ASP A 411 -8.43 -17.54 20.31
N ARG A 412 -8.24 -16.28 19.91
CA ARG A 412 -7.43 -15.30 20.65
C ARG A 412 -8.27 -14.42 21.57
N TYR A 413 -9.60 -14.60 21.55
CA TYR A 413 -10.54 -13.81 22.34
C TYR A 413 -11.53 -14.73 23.07
N PRO A 414 -11.07 -15.73 23.85
CA PRO A 414 -11.97 -16.76 24.33
C PRO A 414 -12.98 -16.18 25.32
N GLY A 415 -14.25 -16.51 25.08
CA GLY A 415 -15.36 -16.01 25.87
C GLY A 415 -15.76 -14.57 25.59
N PHE A 416 -15.16 -13.88 24.61
CA PHE A 416 -15.70 -12.61 24.11
C PHE A 416 -16.87 -12.84 23.15
N VAL A 417 -17.78 -11.86 23.09
CA VAL A 417 -18.95 -11.83 22.23
C VAL A 417 -18.84 -10.61 21.32
N LEU A 418 -18.78 -10.82 20.01
CA LEU A 418 -18.73 -9.77 19.00
C LEU A 418 -20.12 -9.16 18.81
N ASP A 419 -20.19 -7.82 18.80
CA ASP A 419 -21.42 -7.05 18.58
C ASP A 419 -22.17 -7.47 17.30
N GLU A 420 -23.44 -7.86 17.44
CA GLU A 420 -24.28 -8.34 16.33
C GLU A 420 -24.45 -7.31 15.21
N ARG A 421 -24.42 -6.01 15.53
CA ARG A 421 -24.57 -4.92 14.54
C ARG A 421 -23.42 -4.90 13.54
N LYS A 422 -22.32 -5.61 13.84
CA LYS A 422 -21.12 -5.70 13.00
C LYS A 422 -21.03 -6.99 12.21
N VAL A 423 -22.05 -7.85 12.29
CA VAL A 423 -22.06 -9.16 11.65
C VAL A 423 -23.25 -9.23 10.68
N GLU A 424 -22.97 -9.54 9.41
CA GLU A 424 -24.01 -9.62 8.38
C GLU A 424 -24.49 -11.06 8.10
N LEU A 425 -23.65 -12.09 8.34
CA LEU A 425 -23.95 -13.51 8.10
C LEU A 425 -24.48 -13.81 6.69
N SER A 426 -24.10 -13.01 5.69
CA SER A 426 -24.57 -13.22 4.32
C SER A 426 -24.28 -14.66 3.83
N SER A 427 -25.27 -15.27 3.19
CA SER A 427 -25.30 -16.69 2.84
C SER A 427 -24.24 -17.05 1.80
N GLY A 428 -23.06 -17.40 2.31
CA GLY A 428 -21.93 -17.85 1.51
C GLY A 428 -21.10 -16.69 0.97
N GLY A 429 -19.78 -16.83 1.05
CA GLY A 429 -18.78 -15.92 0.49
C GLY A 429 -18.80 -15.82 -1.04
N ALA A 430 -19.99 -15.86 -1.68
CA ALA A 430 -20.23 -15.35 -3.00
C ALA A 430 -20.16 -13.82 -2.96
N ALA A 431 -18.99 -13.28 -2.61
CA ALA A 431 -18.55 -12.07 -3.26
C ALA A 431 -18.78 -12.35 -4.76
N ARG A 432 -19.75 -11.66 -5.37
CA ARG A 432 -20.26 -11.88 -6.75
C ARG A 432 -19.17 -11.81 -7.85
N ARG A 433 -17.90 -11.73 -7.44
CA ARG A 433 -16.67 -11.48 -8.19
C ARG A 433 -15.45 -12.07 -7.47
N CYS A 434 -15.57 -13.23 -6.84
CA CYS A 434 -14.43 -13.95 -6.25
C CYS A 434 -14.02 -15.08 -7.18
N THR A 435 -12.85 -14.99 -7.81
CA THR A 435 -12.38 -15.98 -8.79
C THR A 435 -11.02 -16.55 -8.39
N PRO A 436 -10.68 -17.77 -8.84
CA PRO A 436 -9.34 -18.32 -8.70
C PRO A 436 -8.30 -17.31 -9.18
N TYR A 437 -7.33 -17.01 -8.31
CA TYR A 437 -6.27 -16.02 -8.53
C TYR A 437 -6.70 -14.59 -8.89
N GLY A 438 -8.00 -14.28 -8.97
CA GLY A 438 -8.49 -12.98 -9.45
C GLY A 438 -8.52 -12.82 -10.96
N VAL A 439 -8.46 -13.91 -11.71
CA VAL A 439 -8.47 -13.88 -13.18
C VAL A 439 -9.83 -14.33 -13.74
N SER A 440 -9.94 -14.41 -15.07
CA SER A 440 -11.15 -14.93 -15.73
C SER A 440 -11.52 -16.34 -15.25
N THR A 441 -12.81 -16.62 -15.11
CA THR A 441 -13.33 -17.95 -14.76
C THR A 441 -13.10 -19.00 -15.86
N SER A 442 -12.74 -18.57 -17.07
CA SER A 442 -12.35 -19.47 -18.18
C SER A 442 -10.95 -20.06 -18.01
N CYS A 443 -10.14 -19.54 -17.09
CA CYS A 443 -8.79 -20.03 -16.85
C CYS A 443 -8.84 -21.34 -16.06
N GLN A 444 -8.13 -22.34 -16.56
CA GLN A 444 -8.02 -23.65 -15.91
C GLN A 444 -6.72 -23.72 -15.11
N PHE A 445 -6.81 -24.27 -13.91
CA PHE A 445 -5.68 -24.46 -13.01
C PHE A 445 -5.77 -25.86 -12.41
N ASP A 446 -4.66 -26.59 -12.42
CA ASP A 446 -4.59 -27.91 -11.79
C ASP A 446 -4.73 -27.80 -10.27
N GLU A 447 -4.18 -26.73 -9.70
CA GLU A 447 -4.29 -26.41 -8.28
C GLU A 447 -4.66 -24.94 -8.09
N ILE A 448 -5.63 -24.68 -7.20
CA ILE A 448 -6.05 -23.31 -6.86
C ILE A 448 -5.48 -22.95 -5.49
N GLY A 449 -4.45 -22.12 -5.52
CA GLY A 449 -3.75 -21.64 -4.33
C GLY A 449 -4.41 -20.48 -3.62
N ARG A 450 -5.16 -19.63 -4.33
CA ARG A 450 -5.75 -18.41 -3.77
C ARG A 450 -6.96 -17.93 -4.56
N TYR A 451 -7.80 -17.14 -3.91
CA TYR A 451 -8.94 -16.46 -4.53
C TYR A 451 -8.87 -14.95 -4.26
N ARG A 452 -9.26 -14.15 -5.25
CA ARG A 452 -9.24 -12.69 -5.17
C ARG A 452 -10.55 -12.10 -5.66
N THR A 453 -10.91 -10.95 -5.13
CA THR A 453 -12.00 -10.14 -5.69
C THR A 453 -11.58 -9.54 -7.03
N THR A 454 -12.52 -9.46 -7.96
CA THR A 454 -12.33 -8.83 -9.26
C THR A 454 -13.17 -7.56 -9.39
N PRO A 455 -12.64 -6.49 -9.98
CA PRO A 455 -13.40 -5.27 -10.21
C PRO A 455 -14.41 -5.50 -11.35
N SER A 456 -15.54 -4.78 -11.33
CA SER A 456 -16.60 -4.91 -12.35
C SER A 456 -16.12 -4.69 -13.78
N TRP A 457 -15.13 -3.82 -13.96
CA TRP A 457 -14.63 -3.44 -15.27
C TRP A 457 -13.64 -4.45 -15.86
N LEU A 458 -13.15 -5.42 -15.08
CA LEU A 458 -12.13 -6.37 -15.55
C LEU A 458 -12.63 -7.17 -16.77
N THR A 459 -13.89 -7.62 -16.74
CA THR A 459 -14.51 -8.40 -17.82
C THR A 459 -14.96 -7.54 -19.00
N ALA A 460 -14.97 -6.21 -18.87
CA ALA A 460 -15.36 -5.30 -19.95
C ALA A 460 -14.17 -4.94 -20.86
N GLY A 461 -12.93 -5.07 -20.37
CA GLY A 461 -11.73 -4.81 -21.16
C GLY A 461 -11.22 -6.03 -21.92
N LYS A 462 -10.31 -5.80 -22.87
CA LYS A 462 -9.55 -6.84 -23.57
C LYS A 462 -8.18 -7.01 -22.88
N PRO A 463 -7.89 -8.18 -22.26
CA PRO A 463 -6.57 -8.46 -21.71
C PRO A 463 -5.56 -8.66 -22.84
N LEU A 464 -4.36 -8.11 -22.67
CA LEU A 464 -3.25 -8.26 -23.60
C LEU A 464 -2.13 -9.11 -23.01
N ALA A 465 -1.55 -9.99 -23.82
CA ALA A 465 -0.30 -10.67 -23.53
C ALA A 465 0.83 -9.90 -24.25
N LEU A 466 1.66 -9.20 -23.49
CA LEU A 466 2.72 -8.34 -24.00
C LEU A 466 4.06 -9.06 -23.90
N THR A 467 4.67 -9.33 -25.04
CA THR A 467 5.99 -9.97 -25.11
C THR A 467 7.04 -8.89 -25.10
N CYS A 468 7.89 -8.84 -24.08
CA CYS A 468 9.00 -7.90 -24.02
C CYS A 468 10.32 -8.55 -24.39
N ARG A 469 11.23 -7.78 -25.00
CA ARG A 469 12.66 -8.13 -25.11
C ARG A 469 13.45 -7.40 -24.01
N ILE A 470 13.96 -8.14 -23.03
CA ILE A 470 14.53 -7.60 -21.79
C ILE A 470 15.96 -8.10 -21.57
N GLN A 471 16.84 -7.26 -21.03
CA GLN A 471 18.11 -7.67 -20.46
C GLN A 471 17.94 -8.04 -18.99
N THR A 472 17.81 -9.32 -18.65
CA THR A 472 17.63 -9.81 -17.26
C THR A 472 18.94 -9.90 -16.50
N ARG A 473 18.90 -9.67 -15.19
CA ARG A 473 20.01 -9.84 -14.22
C ARG A 473 19.57 -10.58 -12.95
N GLY A 474 18.49 -11.35 -13.07
CA GLY A 474 17.91 -12.11 -11.95
C GLY A 474 17.26 -11.24 -10.88
N ARG A 475 16.68 -11.91 -9.88
CA ARG A 475 15.91 -11.25 -8.80
C ARG A 475 16.80 -10.37 -7.90
N SER A 476 18.06 -10.74 -7.72
CA SER A 476 19.06 -9.99 -6.93
C SER A 476 19.66 -8.79 -7.68
N CYS A 477 19.50 -8.72 -9.01
CA CYS A 477 20.14 -7.72 -9.89
C CYS A 477 21.66 -7.85 -10.06
N THR A 478 22.26 -8.95 -9.59
CA THR A 478 23.71 -9.17 -9.59
C THR A 478 24.19 -10.07 -10.73
N ASP A 479 23.28 -10.78 -11.39
CA ASP A 479 23.67 -11.74 -12.42
C ASP A 479 24.19 -11.03 -13.67
N SER A 480 25.06 -11.72 -14.42
CA SER A 480 25.50 -11.23 -15.73
C SER A 480 24.28 -10.96 -16.63
N PRO A 481 24.28 -9.83 -17.36
CA PRO A 481 23.14 -9.49 -18.19
C PRO A 481 22.92 -10.51 -19.30
N ARG A 482 21.69 -10.97 -19.45
CA ARG A 482 21.28 -11.86 -20.55
C ARG A 482 20.02 -11.32 -21.22
N GLN A 483 20.00 -11.32 -22.54
CA GLN A 483 18.77 -10.97 -23.27
C GLN A 483 17.77 -12.13 -23.21
N GLN A 484 16.52 -11.83 -22.91
CA GLN A 484 15.44 -12.80 -22.80
C GLN A 484 14.14 -12.20 -23.34
N ARG A 485 13.33 -13.04 -23.99
CA ARG A 485 11.93 -12.73 -24.27
C ARG A 485 11.06 -13.27 -23.16
N VAL A 486 10.10 -12.48 -22.71
CA VAL A 486 9.14 -12.83 -21.65
C VAL A 486 7.80 -12.23 -21.98
N THR A 487 6.73 -12.95 -21.65
CA THR A 487 5.35 -12.48 -21.82
C THR A 487 4.79 -12.09 -20.46
N VAL A 488 4.19 -10.91 -20.37
CA VAL A 488 3.41 -10.43 -19.22
C VAL A 488 1.97 -10.25 -19.68
N GLY A 489 1.01 -10.75 -18.91
CA GLY A 489 -0.40 -10.57 -19.18
C GLY A 489 -1.07 -11.70 -19.95
N GLY A 490 -2.22 -11.37 -20.50
CA GLY A 490 -3.24 -12.33 -20.96
C GLY A 490 -4.31 -12.55 -19.89
N ALA A 491 -5.39 -13.22 -20.29
CA ALA A 491 -6.58 -13.38 -19.44
C ALA A 491 -6.34 -14.20 -18.17
N CYS A 492 -5.27 -15.00 -18.14
CA CYS A 492 -4.95 -15.96 -17.08
C CYS A 492 -3.64 -15.64 -16.35
N ASP A 493 -3.03 -14.47 -16.61
CA ASP A 493 -1.86 -14.04 -15.85
C ASP A 493 -2.27 -13.67 -14.42
N ILE A 494 -1.74 -14.41 -13.44
CA ILE A 494 -2.11 -14.31 -12.03
C ILE A 494 -1.40 -13.17 -11.29
N ASP A 495 -0.57 -12.40 -11.99
CA ASP A 495 0.39 -11.45 -11.44
C ASP A 495 0.16 -10.03 -11.98
N MET A 496 -0.01 -9.87 -13.29
CA MET A 496 -0.36 -8.60 -13.91
C MET A 496 -1.14 -8.82 -15.22
N MET A 497 -2.26 -8.13 -15.37
CA MET A 497 -3.06 -8.13 -16.60
C MET A 497 -3.06 -6.72 -17.21
N PRO A 498 -2.31 -6.48 -18.30
CA PRO A 498 -2.47 -5.29 -19.14
C PRO A 498 -3.83 -5.33 -19.84
N MET A 499 -4.58 -4.22 -19.80
CA MET A 499 -5.97 -4.14 -20.28
C MET A 499 -6.17 -2.97 -21.25
N THR A 500 -6.82 -3.27 -22.38
CA THR A 500 -7.31 -2.27 -23.33
C THR A 500 -8.84 -2.22 -23.33
N ARG A 501 -9.42 -1.20 -23.96
CA ARG A 501 -10.88 -1.08 -24.20
C ARG A 501 -11.72 -1.15 -22.91
N VAL A 502 -11.15 -0.70 -21.79
CA VAL A 502 -11.90 -0.53 -20.54
C VAL A 502 -12.81 0.70 -20.69
N PRO A 503 -14.11 0.61 -20.39
CA PRO A 503 -15.07 1.72 -20.53
C PRO A 503 -14.77 2.94 -19.65
#